data_AF-A0A519H4T8-F1
#
_entry.id   AF-A0A519H4T8-F1
#
_cell.length_a   1.000
_cell.length_b   1.000
_cell.length_c   1.000
_cell.angle_alpha   90.00
_cell.angle_beta   90.00
_cell.angle_gamma   90.00
#
_symmetry.space_group_name_H-M   'P 1'
#
loop_
_entity.id
_entity.type
_entity.pdbx_description
1 polymer ?
#
loop_
_entity_poly.entity_id
_entity_poly.type
_entity_poly.pdbx_seq_one_letter_code
_entity_poly.pdbx_strand_id
1 'polypeptide(L)' 'MAVIKILPHAELCPQGAQITATAGTSICEALLENNIQIEHACDMSCACTTCHVIVREGLQSLNEA' A
#
# COMPACT_ATOMS: atom_id res chain seq x y z
N MET A 1 -5.15 -5.76 13.97
CA MET A 1 -4.38 -4.66 13.33
C MET A 1 -3.17 -5.29 12.67
N ALA A 2 -2.98 -5.04 11.37
CA ALA A 2 -1.82 -5.52 10.62
C ALA A 2 -0.76 -4.42 10.56
N VAL A 3 0.50 -4.83 10.59
CA VAL A 3 1.64 -3.92 10.40
C VAL A 3 2.10 -4.06 8.96
N ILE A 4 2.14 -2.94 8.23
CA ILE A 4 2.64 -2.88 6.86
C ILE A 4 3.99 -2.18 6.89
N LYS A 5 5.03 -2.87 6.43
CA LYS A 5 6.38 -2.31 6.28
C LYS A 5 6.59 -1.87 4.83
N ILE A 6 6.78 -0.56 4.64
CA ILE A 6 7.11 0.03 3.35
C ILE A 6 8.63 0.09 3.25
N LEU A 7 9.16 -0.54 2.20
CA LEU A 7 10.59 -0.46 1.91
C LEU A 7 10.95 0.94 1.36
N PRO A 8 12.19 1.41 1.57
CA PRO A 8 12.66 2.67 1.03
C PRO A 8 12.37 2.81 -0.48
N HIS A 9 11.72 3.91 -0.84
CA HIS A 9 11.38 4.27 -2.21
C HIS A 9 11.85 5.70 -2.48
N ALA A 10 12.63 5.91 -3.55
CA ALA A 10 13.34 7.16 -3.81
C ALA A 10 12.47 8.42 -3.77
N GLU A 11 11.23 8.36 -4.28
CA GLU A 11 10.33 9.50 -4.37
C GLU A 11 9.24 9.48 -3.28
N LEU A 12 8.48 8.38 -3.21
CA LEU A 12 7.29 8.28 -2.35
C LEU A 12 7.60 8.07 -0.86
N CYS A 13 8.69 7.40 -0.52
CA CYS A 13 9.00 7.04 0.87
C CYS A 13 10.51 6.81 1.06
N PRO A 14 11.37 7.85 1.02
CA PRO A 14 12.83 7.69 0.91
C PRO A 14 13.46 6.92 2.07
N GLN A 15 12.90 7.03 3.27
CA GLN A 15 13.39 6.34 4.47
C GLN A 15 12.68 5.01 4.74
N GLY A 16 11.72 4.63 3.89
CA GLY A 16 10.74 3.60 4.22
C GLY A 16 9.83 4.06 5.36
N ALA A 17 8.90 3.20 5.74
CA ALA A 17 7.97 3.48 6.82
C ALA A 17 7.42 2.18 7.42
N GLN A 18 6.86 2.30 8.61
CA GLN A 18 6.07 1.24 9.22
C GLN A 18 4.75 1.85 9.67
N ILE A 19 3.66 1.32 9.13
CA ILE A 19 2.30 1.82 9.36
C ILE A 19 1.44 0.70 9.91
N THR A 20 0.35 1.09 10.59
CA THR A 20 -0.65 0.14 11.09
C THR A 20 -1.94 0.32 10.31
N ALA A 21 -2.55 -0.78 9.89
CA ALA A 21 -3.82 -0.80 9.18
C ALA A 21 -4.82 -1.75 9.85
N THR A 22 -6.10 -1.41 9.79
CA THR A 22 -7.18 -2.33 10.17
C THR A 22 -7.34 -3.44 9.13
N ALA A 23 -7.74 -4.63 9.56
CA ALA A 23 -8.04 -5.71 8.61
C ALA A 23 -9.21 -5.29 7.72
N GLY A 24 -9.09 -5.52 6.41
CA GLY A 24 -10.06 -5.07 5.41
C GLY A 24 -9.73 -3.74 4.74
N THR A 25 -8.81 -2.93 5.29
CA THR A 25 -8.29 -1.73 4.61
C THR A 25 -7.39 -2.15 3.44
N SER A 26 -7.55 -1.52 2.27
CA SER A 26 -6.66 -1.79 1.14
C SER A 26 -5.26 -1.24 1.40
N ILE A 27 -4.24 -1.83 0.76
CA ILE A 27 -2.86 -1.32 0.86
C ILE A 27 -2.79 0.12 0.33
N CYS A 28 -3.53 0.44 -0.74
CA CYS A 28 -3.57 1.77 -1.32
C CYS A 28 -4.08 2.82 -0.32
N GLU A 29 -5.24 2.58 0.30
CA GLU A 29 -5.80 3.48 1.33
C GLU A 29 -4.85 3.64 2.51
N ALA A 30 -4.30 2.54 3.03
CA ALA A 30 -3.39 2.58 4.16
C ALA A 30 -2.14 3.45 3.89
N LEU A 31 -1.60 3.40 2.67
CA LEU A 31 -0.48 4.26 2.25
C LEU A 31 -0.88 5.75 2.24
N LEU A 32 -2.04 6.07 1.66
CA LEU A 32 -2.53 7.45 1.55
C LEU A 32 -2.83 8.08 2.91
N GLU A 33 -3.49 7.33 3.81
CA GLU A 33 -3.78 7.75 5.19
C GLU A 33 -2.52 8.09 5.99
N ASN A 34 -1.38 7.48 5.62
CA ASN A 34 -0.08 7.69 6.26
C ASN A 34 0.85 8.63 5.47
N ASN A 35 0.29 9.46 4.58
CA ASN A 35 1.00 10.45 3.76
C ASN A 35 2.00 9.86 2.74
N ILE A 36 1.87 8.58 2.38
CA ILE A 36 2.63 7.96 1.29
C ILE A 36 1.81 8.08 0.01
N GLN A 37 2.11 9.09 -0.80
CA GLN A 37 1.32 9.52 -1.95
C GLN A 37 1.50 8.60 -3.17
N ILE A 38 1.12 7.33 -3.05
CA ILE A 38 1.08 6.41 -4.19
C ILE A 38 0.06 6.88 -5.22
N GLU A 39 0.35 6.75 -6.51
CA GLU A 39 -0.54 7.21 -7.57
C GLU A 39 -1.76 6.28 -7.72
N HIS A 40 -2.95 6.85 -7.88
CA HIS A 40 -4.22 6.10 -7.94
C HIS A 40 -5.15 6.74 -8.98
N ALA A 41 -4.72 6.77 -10.23
CA ALA A 41 -5.38 7.52 -11.31
C ALA A 41 -6.85 7.10 -11.59
N CYS A 42 -7.24 5.88 -11.22
CA CYS A 42 -8.62 5.40 -11.33
C CYS A 42 -9.47 5.59 -10.07
N ASP A 43 -9.01 6.40 -9.11
CA ASP A 43 -9.69 6.62 -7.82
C ASP A 43 -9.98 5.28 -7.10
N MET A 44 -9.00 4.38 -7.08
CA MET A 44 -9.07 3.05 -6.45
C MET A 44 -10.18 2.13 -7.02
N SER A 45 -10.64 2.38 -8.25
CA SER A 45 -11.71 1.61 -8.91
C SER A 45 -11.25 0.39 -9.72
N CYS A 46 -10.03 -0.11 -9.51
CA CYS A 46 -9.45 -1.26 -10.23
C CYS A 46 -9.41 -1.10 -11.77
N ALA A 47 -9.19 0.12 -12.27
CA ALA A 47 -9.18 0.43 -13.72
C ALA A 47 -7.85 0.98 -14.26
N CYS A 48 -6.80 1.02 -13.44
CA CYS A 48 -5.46 1.43 -13.83
C CYS A 48 -4.41 0.55 -13.13
N THR A 49 -3.13 0.86 -13.32
CA THR A 49 -2.01 0.14 -12.70
C THR A 49 -1.10 1.06 -11.88
N THR A 50 -1.47 2.32 -11.67
CA THR A 50 -0.61 3.31 -11.02
C THR A 50 -0.39 3.03 -9.52
N CYS A 51 -1.35 2.33 -8.88
CA CYS A 51 -1.26 1.92 -7.48
C CYS A 51 -0.53 0.58 -7.27
N HIS A 52 0.13 0.07 -8.31
CA HIS A 52 0.82 -1.22 -8.27
C HIS A 52 1.87 -1.28 -7.16
N VAL A 53 1.83 -2.35 -6.37
CA VAL A 53 2.79 -2.64 -5.30
C VAL A 53 3.24 -4.10 -5.40
N ILE A 54 4.40 -4.40 -4.78
CA ILE A 54 4.91 -5.77 -4.68
C ILE A 54 4.89 -6.16 -3.20
N VAL A 55 4.06 -7.13 -2.86
CA VAL A 55 4.02 -7.71 -1.51
C VAL A 55 5.12 -8.75 -1.39
N ARG A 56 6.23 -8.38 -0.75
CA ARG A 56 7.40 -9.28 -0.57
C ARG A 56 7.20 -10.32 0.53
N GLU A 57 6.44 -9.97 1.57
CA GLU A 57 6.17 -10.82 2.72
C GLU A 57 4.69 -10.69 3.07
N GLY A 58 4.03 -11.80 3.42
CA GLY A 58 2.62 -11.79 3.84
C GLY A 58 1.58 -11.87 2.72
N LEU A 59 1.96 -12.09 1.44
CA LEU A 59 1.02 -12.22 0.32
C LEU A 59 -0.11 -13.24 0.58
N GLN A 60 0.24 -14.39 1.17
CA GLN A 60 -0.72 -15.47 1.50
C GLN A 60 -1.77 -15.08 2.55
N SER A 61 -1.60 -13.96 3.25
CA SER A 61 -2.57 -13.45 4.23
C SER A 61 -3.60 -12.50 3.63
N LEU A 62 -3.44 -12.12 2.36
CA LEU A 62 -4.37 -11.28 1.64
C LEU A 62 -5.48 -12.12 1.00
N ASN A 63 -6.61 -11.48 0.73
CA ASN A 63 -7.69 -12.09 -0.05
C ASN A 63 -7.23 -12.30 -1.49
N GLU A 64 -7.90 -13.22 -2.19
CA GLU A 64 -7.76 -13.35 -3.65
C GLU A 64 -8.18 -12.02 -4.34
N ALA A 65 -7.49 -11.71 -5.43
CA ALA A 65 -7.72 -10.51 -6.22
C ALA A 65 -8.97 -10.64 -7.10
#